data_AF-A0A2M7CNA4-F1
#
_entry.id   AF-A0A2M7CNA4-F1
#
_cell.length_a   1.000
_cell.length_b   1.000
_cell.length_c   1.000
_cell.angle_alpha   90.00
_cell.angle_beta   90.00
_cell.angle_gamma   90.00
#
_symmetry.space_group_name_H-M   'P 1'
#
loop_
_entity.id
_entity.type
_entity.pdbx_description
1 polymer ?
#
loop_
_entity_poly.entity_id
_entity_poly.type
_entity_poly.pdbx_seq_one_letter_code
_entity_poly.pdbx_strand_id
1 'polypeptide(L)'
;TLQDGEYVLVSKVTYRLGQPQHGDIIVFKYPGEPPQDLIKRIIGLPGDSVQVNGSNVYVNGQPLAEPYIAAAPMYQGQWQVPEGFLFVLGDNRNDSSDSHSWGLLPRENVIGKALLIYWPPPEWNIISHYEIAVAAPTASAP
;
A
#
# COMPACT_ATOMS: atom_id res chain seq x y z
N THR A 1 3.58 10.28 -6.41
CA THR A 1 2.39 10.53 -5.57
C THR A 1 2.67 11.42 -4.39
N LEU A 2 3.70 11.13 -3.59
CA LEU A 2 4.16 12.00 -2.51
C LEU A 2 5.64 12.36 -2.74
N GLN A 3 6.05 13.52 -2.25
CA GLN A 3 7.41 14.06 -2.35
C GLN A 3 7.97 14.41 -0.96
N ASP A 4 9.30 14.40 -0.85
CA ASP A 4 9.98 14.77 0.39
C ASP A 4 9.66 16.22 0.78
N GLY A 5 9.32 16.44 2.05
CA GLY A 5 8.95 17.75 2.59
C GLY A 5 7.44 18.04 2.61
N GLU A 6 6.61 17.16 2.04
CA GLU A 6 5.15 17.28 2.08
C GLU A 6 4.56 16.88 3.44
N TYR A 7 3.60 17.67 3.94
CA TYR A 7 2.82 17.27 5.12
C TYR A 7 1.43 16.79 4.72
N VAL A 8 1.02 15.69 5.34
CA VAL A 8 -0.20 14.96 4.99
C VAL A 8 -1.20 14.97 6.13
N LEU A 9 -2.46 15.25 5.83
CA LEU A 9 -3.57 15.05 6.74
C LEU A 9 -3.96 13.57 6.77
N VAL A 10 -3.99 12.97 7.96
CA VAL A 10 -4.28 11.55 8.16
C VAL A 10 -5.58 11.36 8.93
N SER A 11 -6.51 10.60 8.36
CA SER A 11 -7.72 10.16 9.06
C SER A 11 -7.47 8.85 9.82
N LYS A 12 -7.45 8.96 11.15
CA LYS A 12 -7.41 7.78 12.05
C LYS A 12 -8.79 7.12 12.22
N VAL A 13 -9.87 7.87 11.98
CA VAL A 13 -11.24 7.40 12.21
C VAL A 13 -11.68 6.42 11.12
N THR A 14 -11.17 6.57 9.89
CA THR A 14 -11.51 5.71 8.75
C THR A 14 -11.30 4.22 9.07
N TYR A 15 -10.23 3.85 9.79
CA TYR A 15 -9.97 2.44 10.14
C TYR A 15 -10.48 2.02 11.51
N ARG A 16 -11.09 2.93 12.28
CA ARG A 16 -11.89 2.56 13.46
C ARG A 16 -13.29 2.08 13.09
N LEU A 17 -13.84 2.64 12.01
CA LEU A 17 -15.22 2.38 11.56
C LEU A 17 -15.27 1.57 10.26
N GLY A 18 -14.21 1.59 9.46
CA GLY A 18 -14.10 0.91 8.17
C GLY A 18 -12.92 -0.06 8.08
N GLN A 19 -12.83 -0.75 6.96
CA GLN A 19 -11.72 -1.63 6.63
C GLN A 19 -10.79 -0.97 5.61
N PRO A 20 -9.47 -1.24 5.65
CA PRO A 20 -8.55 -0.86 4.59
C PRO A 20 -8.99 -1.44 3.25
N GLN A 21 -8.81 -0.68 2.19
CA GLN A 21 -9.16 -1.07 0.83
C GLN A 21 -7.90 -1.10 -0.04
N HIS A 22 -7.94 -1.90 -1.12
CA HIS A 22 -6.91 -1.83 -2.17
C HIS A 22 -6.77 -0.41 -2.70
N GLY A 23 -5.53 0.04 -2.86
CA GLY A 23 -5.22 1.38 -3.35
C GLY A 23 -5.27 2.48 -2.31
N ASP A 24 -5.71 2.20 -1.07
CA ASP A 24 -5.56 3.13 0.04
C ASP A 24 -4.10 3.53 0.23
N ILE A 25 -3.85 4.81 0.49
CA ILE A 25 -2.55 5.29 0.93
C ILE A 25 -2.64 5.48 2.43
N ILE A 26 -1.75 4.83 3.16
CA ILE A 26 -1.80 4.75 4.62
C ILE A 26 -0.51 5.22 5.25
N VAL A 27 -0.63 5.82 6.42
CA VAL A 27 0.47 6.08 7.32
C VAL A 27 0.49 4.98 8.38
N PHE A 28 1.66 4.42 8.68
CA PHE A 28 1.84 3.35 9.65
C PHE A 28 3.20 3.44 10.33
N LYS A 29 3.31 2.79 11.50
CA LYS A 29 4.60 2.59 12.19
C LYS A 29 5.35 1.43 11.53
N TYR A 30 6.56 1.69 11.03
CA TYR A 30 7.43 0.64 10.50
C TYR A 30 7.60 -0.47 11.56
N PRO A 31 7.35 -1.77 11.22
CA PRO A 31 7.44 -2.86 12.19
C PRO A 31 8.88 -3.26 12.55
N GLY A 32 9.88 -2.77 11.82
CA GLY A 32 11.29 -3.01 12.14
C GLY A 32 11.96 -1.85 12.88
N GLU A 33 13.28 -1.92 12.97
CA GLU A 33 14.11 -0.92 13.65
C GLU A 33 14.92 -0.08 12.65
N PRO A 34 15.10 1.24 12.87
CA PRO A 34 14.50 2.04 13.96
C PRO A 34 13.01 2.36 13.70
N PRO A 35 12.22 2.69 14.74
CA PRO A 35 10.83 3.04 14.57
C PRO A 35 10.69 4.37 13.81
N GLN A 36 9.92 4.34 12.72
CA GLN A 36 9.60 5.52 11.93
C GLN A 36 8.20 5.44 11.34
N ASP A 37 7.61 6.60 11.07
CA ASP A 37 6.35 6.68 10.33
C ASP A 37 6.63 6.58 8.83
N LEU A 38 5.94 5.65 8.18
CA LEU A 38 6.03 5.45 6.74
C LEU A 38 4.67 5.65 6.09
N ILE A 39 4.71 6.05 4.82
CA ILE A 39 3.54 6.16 3.96
C ILE A 39 3.72 5.26 2.73
N LYS A 40 2.74 4.39 2.48
CA LYS A 40 2.72 3.41 1.39
C LYS A 40 1.29 3.17 0.91
N ARG A 41 1.15 2.56 -0.28
CA ARG A 41 -0.13 2.15 -0.85
C ARG A 41 -0.41 0.69 -0.51
N ILE A 42 -1.64 0.37 -0.12
CA ILE A 42 -2.11 -1.00 0.09
C ILE A 42 -2.30 -1.66 -1.27
N ILE A 43 -1.61 -2.78 -1.46
CA ILE A 43 -1.66 -3.60 -2.66
C ILE A 43 -2.33 -4.95 -2.39
N GLY A 44 -2.19 -5.50 -1.18
CA GLY A 44 -2.86 -6.74 -0.76
C GLY A 44 -3.53 -6.61 0.60
N LEU A 45 -4.74 -7.16 0.70
CA LEU A 45 -5.56 -7.31 1.90
C LEU A 45 -5.50 -8.76 2.40
N PRO A 46 -5.98 -9.06 3.63
CA PRO A 46 -6.13 -10.43 4.10
C PRO A 46 -6.81 -11.35 3.08
N GLY A 47 -6.20 -12.51 2.83
CA GLY A 47 -6.64 -13.51 1.85
C GLY A 47 -5.99 -13.36 0.47
N ASP A 48 -5.39 -12.21 0.14
CA ASP A 48 -4.81 -12.01 -1.19
C ASP A 48 -3.50 -12.76 -1.41
N SER A 49 -3.32 -13.22 -2.65
CA SER A 49 -2.03 -13.62 -3.19
C SER A 49 -1.48 -12.51 -4.06
N VAL A 50 -0.36 -11.90 -3.65
CA VAL A 50 0.34 -10.87 -4.42
C VAL A 50 1.57 -11.49 -5.06
N GLN A 51 1.76 -11.23 -6.35
CA GLN A 51 2.94 -11.68 -7.09
C GLN A 51 3.52 -10.53 -7.88
N VAL A 52 4.84 -10.38 -7.86
CA VAL A 52 5.56 -9.53 -8.79
C VAL A 52 6.38 -10.42 -9.70
N ASN A 53 6.08 -10.36 -10.99
CA ASN A 53 6.74 -11.15 -12.02
C ASN A 53 7.06 -10.28 -13.24
N GLY A 54 8.35 -10.20 -13.57
CA GLY A 54 8.84 -9.27 -14.58
C GLY A 54 8.54 -7.82 -14.18
N SER A 55 7.81 -7.11 -15.03
CA SER A 55 7.47 -5.69 -14.86
C SER A 55 6.06 -5.45 -14.33
N ASN A 56 5.35 -6.49 -13.89
CA ASN A 56 3.94 -6.40 -13.48
C ASN A 56 3.74 -6.91 -12.06
N VAL A 57 2.84 -6.24 -11.35
CA VAL A 57 2.24 -6.74 -10.09
C VAL A 57 0.95 -7.46 -10.44
N TYR A 58 0.69 -8.58 -9.79
CA TYR A 58 -0.53 -9.36 -9.89
C TYR A 58 -1.12 -9.52 -8.49
N VAL A 59 -2.44 -9.39 -8.38
CA VAL A 59 -3.18 -9.70 -7.15
C VAL A 59 -4.27 -10.71 -7.48
N ASN A 60 -4.26 -11.84 -6.80
CA ASN A 60 -5.13 -13.00 -7.07
C ASN A 60 -5.07 -13.45 -8.55
N GLY A 61 -3.86 -13.41 -9.12
CA GLY A 61 -3.58 -13.78 -10.51
C GLY A 61 -4.00 -12.76 -11.57
N GLN A 62 -4.62 -11.64 -11.18
CA GLN A 62 -4.98 -10.57 -12.10
C GLN A 62 -3.90 -9.49 -12.13
N PRO A 63 -3.48 -9.00 -13.32
CA PRO A 63 -2.53 -7.90 -13.40
C PRO A 63 -3.12 -6.63 -12.80
N LEU A 64 -2.33 -5.96 -11.98
CA LEU A 64 -2.70 -4.71 -11.35
C LEU A 64 -2.54 -3.55 -12.32
N ALA A 65 -3.56 -2.71 -12.45
CA ALA A 65 -3.46 -1.45 -13.19
C ALA A 65 -2.87 -0.36 -12.30
N GLU A 66 -1.72 0.17 -12.67
CA GLU A 66 -0.92 1.02 -11.77
C GLU A 66 -0.55 2.36 -12.42
N PRO A 67 -1.52 3.22 -12.75
CA PRO A 67 -1.25 4.51 -13.40
C PRO A 67 -0.46 5.49 -12.52
N TYR A 68 -0.24 5.15 -11.24
CA TYR A 68 0.42 5.97 -10.24
C TYR A 68 1.93 5.72 -10.09
N ILE A 69 2.49 4.70 -10.75
CA ILE A 69 3.93 4.41 -10.67
C ILE A 69 4.71 5.11 -11.77
N ALA A 70 5.91 5.59 -11.45
CA ALA A 70 6.81 6.21 -12.42
C ALA A 70 7.62 5.18 -13.23
N ALA A 71 7.82 3.98 -12.67
CA ALA A 71 8.56 2.89 -13.29
C ALA A 71 8.01 1.54 -12.81
N ALA A 72 8.10 0.53 -13.68
CA ALA A 72 7.78 -0.85 -13.34
C ALA A 72 8.75 -1.42 -12.29
N PRO A 73 8.30 -2.34 -11.42
CA PRO A 73 9.18 -3.03 -10.49
C PRO A 73 10.27 -3.81 -11.24
N MET A 74 11.48 -3.83 -10.68
CA MET A 74 12.65 -4.57 -11.17
C MET A 74 13.02 -5.76 -10.29
N TYR A 75 12.10 -6.16 -9.41
CA TYR A 75 12.24 -7.28 -8.47
C TYR A 75 11.14 -8.32 -8.72
N GLN A 76 11.30 -9.50 -8.13
CA GLN A 76 10.33 -10.58 -8.22
C GLN A 76 10.02 -11.11 -6.83
N GLY A 77 8.81 -11.62 -6.65
CA GLY A 77 8.42 -12.27 -5.40
C GLY A 77 6.96 -12.65 -5.39
N GLN A 78 6.58 -13.42 -4.38
CA GLN A 78 5.21 -13.84 -4.15
C GLN A 78 4.93 -13.85 -2.65
N TRP A 79 3.77 -13.32 -2.27
CA TRP A 79 3.35 -13.16 -0.89
C TRP A 79 1.90 -13.57 -0.76
N GLN A 80 1.61 -14.42 0.22
CA GLN A 80 0.26 -14.67 0.67
C GLN A 80 0.00 -13.75 1.87
N VAL A 81 -1.09 -12.98 1.84
CA VAL A 81 -1.45 -12.07 2.93
C VAL A 81 -2.40 -12.80 3.89
N PRO A 82 -1.96 -13.16 5.11
CA PRO A 82 -2.84 -13.79 6.09
C PRO A 82 -3.73 -12.76 6.80
N GLU A 83 -4.68 -13.26 7.57
CA GLU A 83 -5.48 -12.44 8.48
C GLU A 83 -4.62 -11.58 9.40
N GLY A 84 -5.04 -10.33 9.60
CA GLY A 84 -4.32 -9.35 10.43
C GLY A 84 -3.14 -8.65 9.76
N PHE A 85 -2.81 -8.96 8.50
CA PHE A 85 -1.70 -8.36 7.77
C PHE A 85 -2.15 -7.65 6.48
N LEU A 86 -1.26 -6.82 5.96
CA LEU A 86 -1.39 -6.11 4.69
C LEU A 86 -0.09 -6.27 3.87
N PHE A 87 -0.20 -6.19 2.56
CA PHE A 87 0.96 -6.03 1.66
C PHE A 87 0.95 -4.62 1.09
N VAL A 88 2.03 -3.86 1.30
CA VAL A 88 2.11 -2.45 0.90
C VAL A 88 3.31 -2.19 0.01
N LEU A 89 3.13 -1.38 -1.03
CA LEU A 89 4.22 -0.94 -1.91
C LEU A 89 4.30 0.59 -1.95
N GLY A 90 5.50 1.10 -2.19
CA GLY A 90 5.71 2.49 -2.59
C GLY A 90 5.36 2.70 -4.06
N ASP A 91 4.86 3.90 -4.38
CA ASP A 91 4.61 4.28 -5.78
C ASP A 91 5.94 4.51 -6.55
N ASN A 92 7.02 4.85 -5.83
CA ASN A 92 8.39 4.83 -6.36
C ASN A 92 9.00 3.42 -6.20
N ARG A 93 8.60 2.50 -7.09
CA ARG A 93 8.78 1.05 -6.92
C ARG A 93 10.19 0.59 -6.59
N ASN A 94 11.16 1.06 -7.36
CA ASN A 94 12.53 0.58 -7.31
C ASN A 94 13.36 1.27 -6.22
N ASP A 95 12.77 2.23 -5.52
CA ASP A 95 13.41 3.06 -4.51
C ASP A 95 12.48 3.27 -3.31
N SER A 96 11.83 2.19 -2.87
CA SER A 96 11.03 2.18 -1.66
C SER A 96 11.42 1.03 -0.75
N SER A 97 11.54 1.34 0.54
CA SER A 97 11.51 0.35 1.61
C SER A 97 10.06 0.02 1.95
N ASP A 98 9.58 -1.12 1.47
CA ASP A 98 8.19 -1.57 1.62
C ASP A 98 8.10 -3.12 1.72
N SER A 99 6.90 -3.68 1.60
CA SER A 99 6.68 -5.11 1.82
C SER A 99 7.47 -6.04 0.91
N HIS A 100 7.95 -5.56 -0.25
CA HIS A 100 8.83 -6.38 -1.09
C HIS A 100 10.19 -6.69 -0.42
N SER A 101 10.65 -5.80 0.46
CA SER A 101 11.95 -5.89 1.13
C SER A 101 11.88 -6.47 2.54
N TRP A 102 10.88 -6.05 3.33
CA TRP A 102 10.80 -6.40 4.76
C TRP A 102 9.59 -7.26 5.13
N GLY A 103 8.73 -7.61 4.16
CA GLY A 103 7.59 -8.51 4.36
C GLY A 103 6.30 -7.81 4.72
N LEU A 104 5.39 -8.53 5.38
CA LEU A 104 4.00 -8.09 5.56
C LEU A 104 3.87 -7.06 6.68
N LEU A 105 2.94 -6.11 6.51
CA LEU A 105 2.62 -5.08 7.49
C LEU A 105 1.52 -5.59 8.44
N PRO A 106 1.77 -5.71 9.76
CA PRO A 106 0.69 -5.96 10.71
C PRO A 106 -0.32 -4.82 10.67
N ARG A 107 -1.62 -5.14 10.57
CA ARG A 107 -2.70 -4.15 10.46
C ARG A 107 -2.75 -3.20 11.68
N GLU A 108 -2.34 -3.68 12.85
CA GLU A 108 -2.29 -2.89 14.08
C GLU A 108 -1.27 -1.74 14.02
N ASN A 109 -0.26 -1.83 13.15
CA ASN A 109 0.71 -0.76 12.95
C ASN A 109 0.13 0.43 12.15
N VAL A 110 -1.04 0.27 11.53
CA VAL A 110 -1.65 1.32 10.70
C VAL A 110 -2.18 2.45 11.57
N ILE A 111 -1.69 3.67 11.31
CA ILE A 111 -2.12 4.89 12.01
C ILE A 111 -3.40 5.44 11.39
N GLY A 112 -3.50 5.47 10.05
CA GLY A 112 -4.67 6.00 9.36
C GLY A 112 -4.50 6.16 7.85
N LYS A 113 -5.59 6.57 7.19
CA LYS A 113 -5.63 6.83 5.75
C LYS A 113 -5.16 8.26 5.47
N ALA A 114 -4.21 8.41 4.57
CA ALA A 114 -3.73 9.71 4.09
C ALA A 114 -4.78 10.33 3.15
N LEU A 115 -5.24 11.56 3.40
CA LEU A 115 -6.35 12.18 2.64
C LEU A 115 -5.91 13.37 1.78
N LEU A 116 -5.00 14.20 2.29
CA LEU A 116 -4.68 15.51 1.69
C LEU A 116 -3.21 15.84 1.96
N ILE A 117 -2.50 16.30 0.93
CA ILE A 117 -1.22 17.02 1.07
C ILE A 117 -1.58 18.49 1.31
N TYR A 118 -1.19 19.05 2.46
CA TYR A 118 -1.57 20.41 2.88
C TYR A 118 -0.38 21.37 3.03
N TRP A 119 0.85 20.89 2.85
CA TRP A 119 2.05 21.72 2.85
C TRP A 119 3.04 21.21 1.78
N PRO A 120 3.70 22.09 1.00
CA PRO A 120 3.66 23.56 1.09
C PRO A 120 2.43 24.23 0.42
N PRO A 121 2.04 25.47 0.80
CA PRO A 121 0.73 26.04 0.46
C PRO A 121 0.42 26.52 -0.98
N PRO A 122 1.26 26.39 -2.03
CA PRO A 122 0.75 26.38 -3.40
C PRO A 122 0.50 24.96 -3.96
N GLU A 123 0.85 23.90 -3.23
CA GLU A 123 0.86 22.49 -3.70
C GLU A 123 -0.22 21.62 -3.02
N TRP A 124 -1.31 22.23 -2.56
CA TRP A 124 -2.41 21.48 -1.97
C TRP A 124 -3.00 20.49 -2.96
N ASN A 125 -3.03 19.21 -2.58
CA ASN A 125 -3.53 18.16 -3.45
C ASN A 125 -4.27 17.09 -2.65
N ILE A 126 -5.49 16.76 -3.11
CA ILE A 126 -6.24 15.62 -2.58
C ILE A 126 -5.51 14.35 -3.02
N ILE A 127 -5.24 13.46 -2.07
CA ILE A 127 -4.55 12.22 -2.39
C ILE A 127 -5.52 11.29 -3.13
N SER A 128 -5.22 11.02 -4.40
CA SER A 128 -5.99 10.06 -5.20
C SER A 128 -5.80 8.64 -4.66
N HIS A 129 -6.87 8.11 -4.10
CA HIS A 129 -7.04 6.68 -3.85
C HIS A 129 -7.61 6.07 -5.12
N TYR A 130 -6.78 5.36 -5.86
CA TYR A 130 -7.27 4.60 -7.00
C TYR A 130 -8.03 3.41 -6.46
N GLU A 131 -9.29 3.23 -6.87
CA GLU A 131 -9.95 1.93 -6.72
C GLU A 131 -9.21 0.95 -7.61
N ILE A 132 -8.42 0.10 -6.98
CA ILE A 132 -7.70 -0.95 -7.69
C ILE A 132 -8.69 -2.11 -7.82
N ALA A 133 -9.10 -2.39 -9.05
CA ALA A 133 -9.92 -3.56 -9.34
C ALA A 133 -9.08 -4.82 -9.11
N VAL A 134 -9.40 -5.54 -8.04
CA VAL A 134 -8.77 -6.82 -7.70
C VAL A 134 -9.84 -7.90 -7.75
N ALA A 135 -9.52 -9.05 -8.35
CA ALA A 135 -10.42 -10.21 -8.30
C ALA A 135 -10.56 -10.69 -6.85
N ALA A 136 -11.76 -11.13 -6.47
CA ALA A 136 -11.96 -11.74 -5.15
C ALA A 136 -10.98 -12.90 -4.94
N PRO A 137 -10.49 -13.12 -3.70
CA PRO A 137 -9.64 -14.26 -3.40
C PRO A 137 -10.32 -15.54 -3.88
N THR A 138 -9.61 -16.37 -4.64
CA THR A 138 -10.11 -17.72 -4.94
C THR A 138 -10.16 -18.47 -3.64
N ALA A 139 -11.37 -18.78 -3.15
CA ALA A 139 -11.57 -19.59 -1.97
C ALA A 139 -10.73 -20.87 -2.11
N SER A 140 -9.81 -21.11 -1.17
CA SER A 140 -9.20 -22.43 -1.05
C SER A 140 -10.32 -23.42 -0.81
N ALA A 141 -10.50 -24.35 -1.74
CA ALA A 141 -11.42 -25.47 -1.59
C ALA A 141 -11.12 -26.20 -0.27
N PRO A 142 -12.16 -26.70 0.43
CA PRO A 142 -12.01 -27.36 1.73
C PRO A 142 -11.12 -28.60 1.69
#